data_AF-A0A7V9H434-F1
#
_entry.id   AF-A0A7V9H434-F1
#
_cell.length_a   1.000
_cell.length_b   1.000
_cell.length_c   1.000
_cell.angle_alpha   90.00
_cell.angle_beta   90.00
_cell.angle_gamma   90.00
#
_symmetry.space_group_name_H-M   'P 1'
#
loop_
_entity.id
_entity.type
_entity.pdbx_description
1 polymer ?
#
loop_
_entity_poly.entity_id
_entity_poly.type
_entity_poly.pdbx_seq_one_letter_code
_entity_poly.pdbx_strand_id
1 'polypeptide(L)'
;MAKRSGVQQVKKEKRDRRADVSPGMTRRSFLTYLGAGSAALAAGSAGATAGPAGAQEGFLGAASTPYTGDSAGSFGLSFEPIEPTDADELVLPEGFKFDIIRRWGEPVTADGDFGYNNDYVAYFPIDALQDGTNSEDGLLWVNHEYTNPMWVSDYTDPDNATKKTKEQVAKEKAAVGGSVIRVRKEGGTWKFVQDDEHNRRIDATTPMVLTGAAAGSDAVKGATEVIGTLANCSGGVTPWKTVLTCEENFQYYYGES
;
A
#
# COMPACT_ATOMS: atom_id res chain seq x y z
N MET A 1 48.05 -59.88 32.29
CA MET A 1 48.88 -59.70 31.08
C MET A 1 48.26 -58.61 30.22
N ALA A 2 49.07 -57.61 29.85
CA ALA A 2 48.66 -56.43 29.10
C ALA A 2 48.56 -56.71 27.58
N LYS A 3 47.67 -55.98 26.89
CA LYS A 3 48.05 -55.12 25.76
C LYS A 3 46.90 -54.21 25.31
N ARG A 4 47.25 -52.93 25.15
CA ARG A 4 46.46 -51.83 24.57
C ARG A 4 46.47 -51.93 23.04
N SER A 5 45.36 -51.52 22.41
CA SER A 5 45.32 -50.82 21.11
C SER A 5 43.89 -50.28 20.96
N GLY A 6 43.58 -49.06 20.55
CA GLY A 6 44.33 -47.98 19.91
C GLY A 6 43.23 -47.13 19.26
N VAL A 7 42.85 -46.04 19.91
CA VAL A 7 41.81 -45.11 19.43
C VAL A 7 42.38 -44.33 18.24
N GLN A 8 41.79 -44.48 17.06
CA GLN A 8 42.09 -43.62 15.92
C GLN A 8 41.40 -42.27 16.10
N GLN A 9 42.20 -41.20 16.19
CA GLN A 9 41.70 -39.83 16.12
C GLN A 9 41.32 -39.50 14.68
N VAL A 10 40.05 -39.14 14.46
CA VAL A 10 39.58 -38.55 13.20
C VAL A 10 39.97 -37.07 13.22
N LYS A 11 40.79 -36.70 12.24
CA LYS A 11 41.28 -35.35 11.97
C LYS A 11 40.09 -34.42 11.72
N LYS A 12 39.91 -33.40 12.56
CA LYS A 12 38.89 -32.36 12.39
C LYS A 12 39.30 -31.45 11.24
N GLU A 13 38.78 -31.67 10.04
CA GLU A 13 38.93 -30.72 8.94
C GLU A 13 38.15 -29.44 9.26
N LYS A 14 38.87 -28.33 9.35
CA LYS A 14 38.33 -26.99 9.51
C LYS A 14 37.74 -26.57 8.16
N ARG A 15 36.47 -26.90 7.91
CA ARG A 15 35.73 -26.34 6.78
C ARG A 15 35.41 -24.88 7.08
N ASP A 16 36.21 -23.98 6.54
CA ASP A 16 35.82 -22.59 6.31
C ASP A 16 34.61 -22.59 5.36
N ARG A 17 33.42 -22.49 5.94
CA ARG A 17 32.20 -22.11 5.21
C ARG A 17 31.93 -20.65 5.52
N ARG A 18 32.64 -19.75 4.83
CA ARG A 18 32.06 -18.44 4.53
C ARG A 18 30.91 -18.72 3.56
N ALA A 19 29.70 -18.81 4.10
CA ALA A 19 28.51 -18.70 3.30
C ALA A 19 28.49 -17.27 2.75
N ASP A 20 28.50 -17.17 1.43
CA ASP A 20 28.28 -15.94 0.68
C ASP A 20 26.88 -15.43 1.04
N VAL A 21 26.83 -14.38 1.88
CA VAL A 21 25.62 -13.64 2.18
C VAL A 21 25.46 -12.64 1.05
N SER A 22 24.51 -12.88 0.16
CA SER A 22 24.05 -11.87 -0.79
C SER A 22 23.78 -10.56 -0.03
N PRO A 23 24.37 -9.43 -0.43
CA PRO A 23 24.28 -8.21 0.36
C PRO A 23 22.86 -7.65 0.27
N GLY A 24 22.06 -7.95 1.29
CA GLY A 24 20.79 -7.28 1.54
C GLY A 24 21.01 -5.77 1.58
N MET A 25 20.08 -5.04 0.98
CA MET A 25 20.13 -3.59 0.84
C MET A 25 20.37 -2.93 2.20
N THR A 26 21.53 -2.28 2.38
CA THR A 26 21.86 -1.62 3.64
C THR A 26 21.09 -0.30 3.77
N ARG A 27 20.86 0.19 5.00
CA ARG A 27 20.28 1.53 5.25
C ARG A 27 21.00 2.64 4.47
N ARG A 28 22.33 2.50 4.32
CA ARG A 28 23.15 3.42 3.51
C ARG A 28 22.79 3.33 2.02
N SER A 29 22.64 2.12 1.49
CA SER A 29 22.22 1.89 0.09
C SER A 29 20.83 2.46 -0.20
N PHE A 30 19.89 2.34 0.73
CA PHE A 30 18.55 2.93 0.63
C PHE A 30 18.57 4.47 0.66
N LEU A 31 19.34 5.07 1.58
CA LEU A 31 19.49 6.54 1.64
C LEU A 31 20.22 7.09 0.40
N THR A 32 21.19 6.35 -0.16
CA THR A 32 21.84 6.72 -1.43
C THR A 32 20.85 6.65 -2.60
N TYR A 33 19.94 5.67 -2.63
CA TYR A 33 18.89 5.59 -3.65
C TYR A 33 17.91 6.78 -3.57
N LEU A 34 17.46 7.14 -2.36
CA LEU A 34 16.61 8.33 -2.17
C LEU A 34 17.33 9.63 -2.56
N GLY A 35 18.61 9.77 -2.18
CA GLY A 35 19.43 10.95 -2.54
C GLY A 35 19.71 11.06 -4.05
N ALA A 36 19.83 9.94 -4.75
CA ALA A 36 19.96 9.92 -6.21
C ALA A 36 18.64 10.34 -6.90
N GLY A 37 17.49 9.98 -6.34
CA GLY A 37 16.18 10.46 -6.79
C GLY A 37 15.98 11.97 -6.60
N SER A 38 16.55 12.55 -5.54
CA SER A 38 16.51 14.01 -5.32
C SER A 38 17.38 14.80 -6.30
N ALA A 39 18.53 14.24 -6.70
CA ALA A 39 19.44 14.89 -7.65
C ALA A 39 18.87 14.95 -9.08
N ALA A 40 18.00 14.00 -9.47
CA ALA A 40 17.32 14.03 -10.76
C ALA A 40 16.33 15.20 -10.91
N LEU A 41 15.80 15.72 -9.78
CA LEU A 41 14.90 16.89 -9.78
C LEU A 41 15.67 18.25 -9.76
N ALA A 42 16.97 18.24 -9.46
CA ALA A 42 17.79 19.45 -9.38
C ALA A 42 18.54 19.79 -10.68
N ALA A 43 18.53 18.90 -11.68
CA ALA A 43 19.19 19.11 -12.98
C ALA A 43 18.34 19.91 -13.99
N GLY A 44 17.23 20.53 -13.55
CA GLY A 44 16.33 21.34 -14.37
C GLY A 44 16.32 22.85 -14.07
N SER A 45 17.07 23.32 -13.07
CA SER A 45 17.01 24.73 -12.63
C SER A 45 18.38 25.39 -12.60
N ALA A 46 19.11 25.34 -13.71
CA ALA A 46 20.23 26.24 -13.95
C ALA A 46 19.72 27.49 -14.67
N GLY A 47 19.23 28.48 -13.93
CA GLY A 47 18.96 29.80 -14.50
C GLY A 47 18.03 30.70 -13.69
N ALA A 48 18.55 31.34 -12.64
CA ALA A 48 18.34 32.76 -12.30
C ALA A 48 18.71 33.03 -10.83
N THR A 49 19.74 33.82 -10.61
CA THR A 49 20.09 34.42 -9.31
C THR A 49 19.30 35.72 -9.11
N ALA A 50 18.62 35.89 -7.97
CA ALA A 50 18.72 37.02 -7.03
C ALA A 50 17.46 37.26 -6.18
N GLY A 51 17.63 37.30 -4.84
CA GLY A 51 16.90 38.18 -3.92
C GLY A 51 15.73 37.58 -3.10
N PRO A 52 15.73 37.66 -1.75
CA PRO A 52 14.65 37.14 -0.91
C PRO A 52 13.62 38.24 -0.56
N ALA A 53 12.33 37.97 -0.76
CA ALA A 53 11.24 38.62 -0.01
C ALA A 53 9.87 38.00 -0.35
N GLY A 54 9.11 37.66 0.69
CA GLY A 54 7.64 37.62 0.64
C GLY A 54 7.02 36.26 0.32
N ALA A 55 6.66 35.52 1.36
CA ALA A 55 5.66 34.45 1.28
C ALA A 55 4.28 35.08 1.09
N GLN A 56 3.58 34.70 0.01
CA GLN A 56 2.12 34.66 -0.03
C GLN A 56 1.70 33.47 -0.88
N GLU A 57 1.06 32.51 -0.22
CA GLU A 57 0.37 31.40 -0.87
C GLU A 57 -0.87 31.92 -1.59
N GLY A 58 -0.96 31.55 -2.87
CA GLY A 58 -2.13 31.73 -3.70
C GLY A 58 -2.12 30.63 -4.75
N PHE A 59 -2.75 29.49 -4.45
CA PHE A 59 -3.01 28.43 -5.40
C PHE A 59 -4.09 28.93 -6.38
N LEU A 60 -3.65 29.61 -7.43
CA LEU A 60 -4.49 29.94 -8.58
C LEU A 60 -4.22 28.92 -9.68
N GLY A 61 -5.30 28.25 -10.10
CA GLY A 61 -5.30 27.16 -11.06
C GLY A 61 -4.48 27.46 -12.30
N ALA A 62 -3.60 26.51 -12.65
CA ALA A 62 -2.93 26.50 -13.93
C ALA A 62 -4.00 26.31 -15.02
N ALA A 63 -4.39 27.41 -15.66
CA ALA A 63 -5.05 27.35 -16.96
C ALA A 63 -4.14 26.56 -17.91
N SER A 64 -4.68 25.48 -18.48
CA SER A 64 -4.00 24.65 -19.46
C SER A 64 -3.70 25.47 -20.71
N THR A 65 -2.48 25.98 -20.83
CA THR A 65 -1.93 26.46 -22.10
C THR A 65 -1.80 25.27 -23.05
N PRO A 66 -2.34 25.32 -24.28
CA PRO A 66 -2.18 24.24 -25.23
C PRO A 66 -0.69 24.08 -25.56
N TYR A 67 -0.19 22.85 -25.38
CA TYR A 67 1.16 22.46 -25.73
C TYR A 67 1.32 22.51 -27.25
N THR A 68 1.97 23.55 -27.77
CA THR A 68 2.53 23.55 -29.13
C THR A 68 4.03 23.26 -29.01
N GLY A 69 4.38 22.01 -28.70
CA GLY A 69 5.76 21.53 -28.71
C GLY A 69 6.06 20.85 -30.03
N ASP A 70 6.93 21.47 -30.81
CA ASP A 70 7.47 20.93 -32.06
C ASP A 70 8.42 19.76 -31.75
N SER A 71 8.06 18.57 -32.25
CA SER A 71 8.87 17.37 -32.52
C SER A 71 10.23 17.23 -31.80
N ALA A 72 10.21 16.87 -30.52
CA ALA A 72 11.33 16.20 -29.84
C ALA A 72 10.85 14.84 -29.34
N GLY A 73 11.09 13.78 -30.12
CA GLY A 73 10.89 12.37 -29.74
C GLY A 73 9.54 12.08 -29.10
N SER A 74 8.47 12.06 -29.89
CA SER A 74 7.15 11.62 -29.44
C SER A 74 7.26 10.25 -28.75
N PHE A 75 7.14 10.22 -27.42
CA PHE A 75 6.62 9.04 -26.74
C PHE A 75 5.17 8.92 -27.20
N GLY A 76 4.98 8.36 -28.39
CA GLY A 76 3.67 8.24 -29.02
C GLY A 76 2.78 7.41 -28.12
N LEU A 77 1.70 8.00 -27.63
CA LEU A 77 0.65 7.26 -26.96
C LEU A 77 0.14 6.19 -27.94
N SER A 78 0.01 4.95 -27.49
CA SER A 78 -0.42 3.83 -28.32
C SER A 78 -1.95 3.72 -28.43
N PHE A 79 -2.68 4.75 -28.02
CA PHE A 79 -4.14 4.81 -27.99
C PHE A 79 -4.62 6.24 -28.22
N GLU A 80 -5.84 6.39 -28.72
CA GLU A 80 -6.50 7.69 -28.87
C GLU A 80 -7.05 8.15 -27.51
N PRO A 81 -6.69 9.34 -27.01
CA PRO A 81 -7.25 9.88 -25.77
C PRO A 81 -8.78 10.04 -25.86
N ILE A 82 -9.47 9.89 -24.73
CA ILE A 82 -10.90 10.15 -24.62
C ILE A 82 -11.17 11.59 -24.17
N GLU A 83 -12.36 12.10 -24.50
CA GLU A 83 -12.84 13.38 -23.99
C GLU A 83 -13.43 13.22 -22.57
N PRO A 84 -13.39 14.29 -21.74
CA PRO A 84 -14.08 14.30 -20.46
C PRO A 84 -15.59 14.05 -20.61
N THR A 85 -16.19 13.35 -19.65
CA THR A 85 -17.63 13.02 -19.64
C THR A 85 -18.19 13.08 -18.21
N ASP A 86 -19.50 13.31 -18.10
CA ASP A 86 -20.30 13.26 -16.88
C ASP A 86 -21.15 11.98 -16.76
N ALA A 87 -20.94 11.00 -17.65
CA ALA A 87 -21.60 9.71 -17.58
C ALA A 87 -21.20 8.95 -16.29
N ASP A 88 -22.16 8.28 -15.67
CA ASP A 88 -21.94 7.39 -14.52
C ASP A 88 -21.41 6.01 -14.96
N GLU A 89 -20.36 6.03 -15.79
CA GLU A 89 -19.76 4.85 -16.41
C GLU A 89 -18.24 5.01 -16.52
N LEU A 90 -17.50 3.90 -16.43
CA LEU A 90 -16.06 3.90 -16.75
C LEU A 90 -15.86 3.88 -18.27
N VAL A 91 -15.66 5.06 -18.85
CA VAL A 91 -15.34 5.21 -20.28
C VAL A 91 -13.85 4.96 -20.51
N LEU A 92 -13.53 4.10 -21.48
CA LEU A 92 -12.16 3.72 -21.82
C LEU A 92 -11.86 4.03 -23.31
N PRO A 93 -10.59 4.22 -23.68
CA PRO A 93 -10.18 4.27 -25.08
C PRO A 93 -10.59 3.02 -25.87
N GLU A 94 -10.71 3.15 -27.19
CA GLU A 94 -11.04 2.03 -28.06
C GLU A 94 -10.05 0.86 -27.89
N GLY A 95 -10.57 -0.36 -27.79
CA GLY A 95 -9.78 -1.58 -27.60
C GLY A 95 -9.39 -1.90 -26.16
N PHE A 96 -9.64 -0.99 -25.21
CA PHE A 96 -9.46 -1.25 -23.78
C PHE A 96 -10.70 -1.89 -23.16
N LYS A 97 -10.48 -2.66 -22.10
CA LYS A 97 -11.52 -3.26 -21.27
C LYS A 97 -11.09 -3.23 -19.82
N PHE A 98 -12.05 -3.37 -18.91
CA PHE A 98 -11.80 -3.57 -17.49
C PHE A 98 -12.53 -4.82 -17.00
N ASP A 99 -12.01 -5.42 -15.94
CA ASP A 99 -12.68 -6.47 -15.19
C ASP A 99 -12.91 -5.97 -13.76
N ILE A 100 -14.10 -6.22 -13.20
CA ILE A 100 -14.35 -5.92 -11.78
C ILE A 100 -13.80 -7.08 -10.94
N ILE A 101 -12.79 -6.77 -10.13
CA ILE A 101 -12.14 -7.76 -9.27
C ILE A 101 -12.97 -8.03 -8.01
N ARG A 102 -13.33 -6.97 -7.28
CA ARG A 102 -14.10 -7.00 -6.04
C ARG A 102 -14.87 -5.71 -5.83
N ARG A 103 -16.02 -5.81 -5.19
CA ARG A 103 -16.84 -4.68 -4.72
C ARG A 103 -16.91 -4.66 -3.21
N TRP A 104 -17.13 -3.47 -2.65
CA TRP A 104 -17.47 -3.32 -1.24
C TRP A 104 -18.61 -4.27 -0.82
N GLY A 105 -18.47 -4.89 0.35
CA GLY A 105 -19.48 -5.77 0.94
C GLY A 105 -19.48 -7.19 0.38
N GLU A 106 -18.68 -7.49 -0.64
CA GLU A 106 -18.48 -8.87 -1.07
C GLU A 106 -17.50 -9.57 -0.10
N PRO A 107 -17.67 -10.87 0.23
CA PRO A 107 -16.87 -11.59 1.23
C PRO A 107 -15.42 -11.91 0.80
N VAL A 108 -14.41 -11.40 1.52
CA VAL A 108 -12.97 -11.73 1.28
C VAL A 108 -12.57 -13.01 2.01
N THR A 109 -13.09 -13.17 3.22
CA THR A 109 -12.95 -14.35 4.08
C THR A 109 -14.33 -14.73 4.62
N ALA A 110 -14.43 -15.82 5.38
CA ALA A 110 -15.69 -16.20 6.03
C ALA A 110 -16.21 -15.12 7.01
N ASP A 111 -15.31 -14.36 7.64
CA ASP A 111 -15.63 -13.42 8.71
C ASP A 111 -15.36 -11.96 8.34
N GLY A 112 -15.13 -11.66 7.05
CA GLY A 112 -14.73 -10.31 6.64
C GLY A 112 -14.95 -10.02 5.17
N ASP A 113 -15.64 -8.91 4.91
CA ASP A 113 -16.01 -8.44 3.57
C ASP A 113 -15.00 -7.45 3.01
N PHE A 114 -15.00 -7.20 1.70
CA PHE A 114 -14.16 -6.18 1.10
C PHE A 114 -14.64 -4.79 1.59
N GLY A 115 -13.69 -3.93 1.98
CA GLY A 115 -14.00 -2.65 2.61
C GLY A 115 -14.55 -1.58 1.67
N TYR A 116 -14.79 -0.39 2.23
CA TYR A 116 -15.39 0.75 1.57
C TYR A 116 -14.33 1.75 1.10
N ASN A 117 -14.60 2.45 0.00
CA ASN A 117 -13.73 3.47 -0.61
C ASN A 117 -12.29 2.97 -0.75
N ASN A 118 -12.09 2.10 -1.73
CA ASN A 118 -10.76 1.61 -2.08
C ASN A 118 -9.85 2.78 -2.43
N ASP A 119 -8.64 2.78 -1.89
CA ASP A 119 -7.58 3.72 -2.24
C ASP A 119 -6.36 2.92 -2.75
N TYR A 120 -5.16 3.16 -2.24
CA TYR A 120 -3.91 2.58 -2.72
C TYR A 120 -3.99 1.07 -2.94
N VAL A 121 -3.58 0.66 -4.14
CA VAL A 121 -3.46 -0.74 -4.54
C VAL A 121 -2.00 -1.08 -4.82
N ALA A 122 -1.55 -2.22 -4.30
CA ALA A 122 -0.24 -2.80 -4.62
C ALA A 122 -0.38 -4.24 -5.11
N TYR A 123 0.30 -4.57 -6.20
CA TYR A 123 0.37 -5.94 -6.73
C TYR A 123 1.68 -6.61 -6.33
N PHE A 124 1.57 -7.83 -5.84
CA PHE A 124 2.67 -8.73 -5.53
C PHE A 124 2.51 -10.01 -6.38
N PRO A 125 3.47 -10.36 -7.24
CA PRO A 125 3.47 -11.68 -7.87
C PRO A 125 3.31 -12.80 -6.83
N ILE A 126 2.57 -13.85 -7.16
CA ILE A 126 2.34 -14.95 -6.19
C ILE A 126 3.66 -15.65 -5.79
N ASP A 127 4.65 -15.60 -6.67
CA ASP A 127 5.99 -16.13 -6.51
C ASP A 127 7.00 -15.05 -6.08
N ALA A 128 6.55 -13.87 -5.65
CA ALA A 128 7.42 -12.74 -5.32
C ALA A 128 8.48 -13.13 -4.27
N LEU A 129 8.13 -13.89 -3.23
CA LEU A 129 9.09 -14.31 -2.20
C LEU A 129 10.21 -15.23 -2.72
N GLN A 130 10.04 -15.80 -3.92
CA GLN A 130 11.03 -16.62 -4.63
C GLN A 130 11.73 -15.83 -5.75
N ASP A 131 11.66 -14.49 -5.70
CA ASP A 131 12.16 -13.58 -6.74
C ASP A 131 11.48 -13.75 -8.11
N GLY A 132 10.28 -14.34 -8.11
CA GLY A 132 9.45 -14.45 -9.29
C GLY A 132 8.78 -13.13 -9.68
N THR A 133 8.33 -13.08 -10.92
CA THR A 133 7.76 -11.89 -11.57
C THR A 133 6.44 -12.22 -12.27
N ASN A 134 5.69 -13.19 -11.75
CA ASN A 134 4.40 -13.55 -12.33
C ASN A 134 3.50 -12.30 -12.46
N SER A 135 2.98 -12.08 -13.66
CA SER A 135 2.14 -10.93 -14.00
C SER A 135 0.68 -11.31 -14.24
N GLU A 136 0.32 -12.57 -14.03
CA GLU A 136 -1.01 -13.14 -14.25
C GLU A 136 -1.60 -13.85 -13.01
N ASP A 137 -0.83 -13.99 -11.93
CA ASP A 137 -1.27 -14.54 -10.63
C ASP A 137 -0.50 -13.83 -9.52
N GLY A 138 -1.23 -13.20 -8.59
CA GLY A 138 -0.63 -12.44 -7.52
C GLY A 138 -1.59 -12.04 -6.42
N LEU A 139 -1.05 -11.37 -5.41
CA LEU A 139 -1.80 -10.78 -4.31
C LEU A 139 -1.95 -9.28 -4.58
N LEU A 140 -3.15 -8.76 -4.36
CA LEU A 140 -3.38 -7.33 -4.20
C LEU A 140 -3.46 -7.00 -2.71
N TRP A 141 -2.73 -5.98 -2.31
CA TRP A 141 -3.13 -5.16 -1.17
C TRP A 141 -4.03 -4.04 -1.69
N VAL A 142 -5.13 -3.77 -0.99
CA VAL A 142 -6.05 -2.66 -1.27
C VAL A 142 -6.37 -1.95 0.03
N ASN A 143 -6.10 -0.65 0.11
CA ASN A 143 -6.53 0.20 1.22
C ASN A 143 -8.05 0.44 1.18
N HIS A 144 -8.66 0.63 2.36
CA HIS A 144 -10.05 1.05 2.54
C HIS A 144 -10.07 2.29 3.44
N GLU A 145 -10.23 3.46 2.83
CA GLU A 145 -9.81 4.71 3.46
C GLU A 145 -10.82 5.24 4.48
N TYR A 146 -12.05 5.52 4.04
CA TYR A 146 -13.09 6.14 4.87
C TYR A 146 -14.45 5.57 4.54
N THR A 147 -15.40 5.75 5.45
CA THR A 147 -16.79 5.34 5.23
C THR A 147 -17.67 6.53 4.85
N ASN A 148 -18.69 6.28 4.05
CA ASN A 148 -19.87 7.14 4.05
C ASN A 148 -20.90 6.56 5.05
N PRO A 149 -21.18 7.23 6.19
CA PRO A 149 -22.05 6.70 7.24
C PRO A 149 -23.49 6.40 6.77
N MET A 150 -24.00 7.16 5.79
CA MET A 150 -25.34 6.93 5.24
C MET A 150 -25.43 5.55 4.59
N TRP A 151 -24.39 5.13 3.87
CA TRP A 151 -24.38 3.85 3.15
C TRP A 151 -23.89 2.69 4.01
N VAL A 152 -22.90 2.92 4.88
CA VAL A 152 -22.23 1.86 5.63
C VAL A 152 -22.96 1.50 6.92
N SER A 153 -23.55 2.48 7.61
CA SER A 153 -24.14 2.29 8.94
C SER A 153 -25.58 2.79 9.07
N ASP A 154 -26.20 3.17 7.94
CA ASP A 154 -27.54 3.76 7.90
C ASP A 154 -27.65 5.03 8.77
N TYR A 155 -26.52 5.69 9.03
CA TYR A 155 -26.47 6.89 9.85
C TYR A 155 -26.71 8.12 8.97
N THR A 156 -27.92 8.67 9.05
CA THR A 156 -28.42 9.71 8.14
C THR A 156 -28.43 11.12 8.73
N ASP A 157 -27.70 11.37 9.81
CA ASP A 157 -27.61 12.68 10.43
C ASP A 157 -26.33 13.40 9.97
N PRO A 158 -26.42 14.27 8.95
CA PRO A 158 -25.26 14.90 8.34
C PRO A 158 -24.56 15.90 9.26
N ASP A 159 -25.27 16.41 10.28
CA ASP A 159 -24.74 17.40 11.22
C ASP A 159 -24.00 16.74 12.39
N ASN A 160 -23.98 15.41 12.45
CA ASN A 160 -23.47 14.63 13.58
C ASN A 160 -24.07 15.08 14.94
N ALA A 161 -25.32 15.55 14.93
CA ALA A 161 -26.01 16.03 16.13
C ALA A 161 -26.44 14.88 17.05
N THR A 162 -26.61 13.68 16.50
CA THR A 162 -26.97 12.45 17.18
C THR A 162 -25.75 11.57 17.42
N LYS A 163 -25.83 10.73 18.46
CA LYS A 163 -24.75 9.77 18.75
C LYS A 163 -24.99 8.48 17.98
N LYS A 164 -23.97 8.03 17.25
CA LYS A 164 -23.98 6.70 16.61
C LYS A 164 -24.14 5.59 17.65
N THR A 165 -24.87 4.54 17.29
CA THR A 165 -24.95 3.33 18.12
C THR A 165 -23.64 2.54 18.04
N LYS A 166 -23.40 1.65 19.01
CA LYS A 166 -22.23 0.75 18.98
C LYS A 166 -22.22 -0.14 17.73
N GLU A 167 -23.38 -0.56 17.25
CA GLU A 167 -23.52 -1.38 16.06
C GLU A 167 -23.14 -0.60 14.79
N GLN A 168 -23.57 0.67 14.68
CA GLN A 168 -23.18 1.55 13.58
C GLN A 168 -21.67 1.76 13.55
N VAL A 169 -21.08 2.03 14.71
CA VAL A 169 -19.61 2.17 14.84
C VAL A 169 -18.91 0.86 14.48
N ALA A 170 -19.46 -0.30 14.84
CA ALA A 170 -18.88 -1.59 14.48
C ALA A 170 -18.88 -1.83 12.96
N LYS A 171 -19.99 -1.50 12.27
CA LYS A 171 -20.07 -1.57 10.79
C LYS A 171 -19.02 -0.67 10.15
N GLU A 172 -18.86 0.56 10.63
CA GLU A 172 -17.87 1.50 10.08
C GLU A 172 -16.42 1.04 10.33
N LYS A 173 -16.14 0.51 11.52
CA LYS A 173 -14.81 -0.04 11.84
C LYS A 173 -14.42 -1.23 10.96
N ALA A 174 -15.38 -2.09 10.63
CA ALA A 174 -15.16 -3.24 9.76
C ALA A 174 -14.97 -2.84 8.28
N ALA A 175 -15.42 -1.66 7.88
CA ALA A 175 -15.39 -1.18 6.50
C ALA A 175 -14.06 -0.52 6.09
N VAL A 176 -13.23 -0.07 7.04
CA VAL A 176 -11.94 0.59 6.77
C VAL A 176 -10.75 -0.38 6.92
N GLY A 177 -9.54 0.12 6.70
CA GLY A 177 -8.29 -0.64 6.85
C GLY A 177 -7.72 -1.07 5.50
N GLY A 178 -7.66 -2.36 5.26
CA GLY A 178 -7.25 -2.92 3.98
C GLY A 178 -7.65 -4.38 3.77
N SER A 179 -7.38 -4.86 2.56
CA SER A 179 -7.58 -6.25 2.17
C SER A 179 -6.36 -6.78 1.44
N VAL A 180 -5.94 -7.99 1.81
CA VAL A 180 -5.11 -8.82 0.94
C VAL A 180 -6.06 -9.76 0.20
N ILE A 181 -6.00 -9.76 -1.14
CA ILE A 181 -6.78 -10.66 -1.98
C ILE A 181 -5.89 -11.30 -3.03
N ARG A 182 -6.04 -12.60 -3.26
CA ARG A 182 -5.41 -13.24 -4.43
C ARG A 182 -6.24 -12.97 -5.68
N VAL A 183 -5.55 -12.60 -6.75
CA VAL A 183 -6.12 -12.41 -8.08
C VAL A 183 -5.37 -13.24 -9.10
N ARG A 184 -6.10 -13.81 -10.05
CA ARG A 184 -5.54 -14.58 -11.15
C ARG A 184 -6.24 -14.24 -12.45
N LYS A 185 -5.47 -14.14 -13.53
CA LYS A 185 -5.97 -13.97 -14.88
C LYS A 185 -6.24 -15.34 -15.49
N GLU A 186 -7.47 -15.54 -15.92
CA GLU A 186 -7.94 -16.78 -16.52
C GLU A 186 -8.67 -16.46 -17.83
N GLY A 187 -8.22 -17.05 -18.94
CA GLY A 187 -8.84 -16.79 -20.24
C GLY A 187 -8.82 -15.31 -20.66
N GLY A 188 -7.85 -14.53 -20.17
CA GLY A 188 -7.74 -13.11 -20.46
C GLY A 188 -8.57 -12.18 -19.58
N THR A 189 -9.21 -12.69 -18.51
CA THR A 189 -9.98 -11.92 -17.53
C THR A 189 -9.42 -12.14 -16.14
N TRP A 190 -9.24 -11.05 -15.39
CA TRP A 190 -8.82 -11.12 -14.00
C TRP A 190 -9.98 -11.49 -13.07
N LYS A 191 -9.69 -12.34 -12.10
CA LYS A 191 -10.66 -12.81 -11.10
C LYS A 191 -10.07 -12.87 -9.71
N PHE A 192 -10.92 -12.67 -8.72
CA PHE A 192 -10.65 -13.01 -7.34
C PHE A 192 -10.57 -14.55 -7.17
N VAL A 193 -9.58 -15.02 -6.42
CA VAL A 193 -9.46 -16.43 -6.04
C VAL A 193 -10.09 -16.62 -4.67
N GLN A 194 -11.29 -17.22 -4.67
CA GLN A 194 -12.06 -17.53 -3.47
C GLN A 194 -11.32 -18.55 -2.58
N ASP A 195 -11.47 -18.41 -1.26
CA ASP A 195 -10.95 -19.33 -0.24
C ASP A 195 -9.43 -19.57 -0.27
N ASP A 196 -8.66 -18.60 -0.79
CA ASP A 196 -7.20 -18.64 -0.74
C ASP A 196 -6.68 -18.27 0.66
N GLU A 197 -5.65 -18.98 1.12
CA GLU A 197 -5.06 -18.79 2.46
C GLU A 197 -4.45 -17.40 2.69
N HIS A 198 -4.10 -16.69 1.60
CA HIS A 198 -3.55 -15.33 1.69
C HIS A 198 -4.64 -14.27 1.83
N ASN A 199 -5.90 -14.60 1.52
CA ASN A 199 -7.00 -13.65 1.62
C ASN A 199 -7.17 -13.23 3.07
N ARG A 200 -7.15 -11.92 3.31
CA ARG A 200 -7.16 -11.38 4.67
C ARG A 200 -7.83 -10.01 4.73
N ARG A 201 -8.64 -9.83 5.77
CA ARG A 201 -9.10 -8.51 6.21
C ARG A 201 -8.22 -7.97 7.33
N ILE A 202 -7.89 -6.69 7.21
CA ILE A 202 -7.25 -5.88 8.25
C ILE A 202 -8.13 -4.63 8.37
N ASP A 203 -8.55 -4.31 9.58
CA ASP A 203 -9.56 -3.26 9.83
C ASP A 203 -9.27 -2.48 11.11
N ALA A 204 -10.18 -1.59 11.52
CA ALA A 204 -10.04 -0.77 12.72
C ALA A 204 -10.17 -1.55 14.05
N THR A 205 -10.25 -2.88 14.00
CA THR A 205 -10.30 -3.76 15.18
C THR A 205 -9.15 -4.77 15.22
N THR A 206 -8.35 -4.84 14.16
CA THR A 206 -7.25 -5.81 14.04
C THR A 206 -6.13 -5.49 15.02
N PRO A 207 -5.72 -6.41 15.92
CA PRO A 207 -4.57 -6.17 16.80
C PRO A 207 -3.27 -6.03 16.00
N MET A 208 -2.46 -5.04 16.35
CA MET A 208 -1.20 -4.73 15.68
C MET A 208 -0.07 -4.50 16.69
N VAL A 209 1.13 -4.92 16.31
CA VAL A 209 2.34 -4.65 17.08
C VAL A 209 2.76 -3.20 16.84
N LEU A 210 2.96 -2.44 17.92
CA LEU A 210 3.63 -1.15 17.85
C LEU A 210 5.13 -1.36 17.98
N THR A 211 5.89 -0.87 17.00
CA THR A 211 7.35 -1.01 16.96
C THR A 211 8.03 0.36 16.75
N GLY A 212 9.37 0.36 16.75
CA GLY A 212 10.17 1.57 16.65
C GLY A 212 10.36 2.28 18.00
N ALA A 213 10.96 3.48 17.96
CA ALA A 213 11.40 4.19 19.17
C ALA A 213 10.26 4.64 20.09
N ALA A 214 9.05 4.80 19.57
CA ALA A 214 7.88 5.19 20.35
C ALA A 214 7.28 4.02 21.15
N ALA A 215 7.49 2.77 20.74
CA ALA A 215 6.91 1.61 21.41
C ALA A 215 7.37 1.52 22.88
N GLY A 216 6.43 1.36 23.81
CA GLY A 216 6.70 1.30 25.24
C GLY A 216 7.04 2.64 25.90
N SER A 217 7.06 3.75 25.14
CA SER A 217 7.37 5.08 25.68
C SER A 217 6.18 5.71 26.40
N ASP A 218 6.44 6.74 27.21
CA ASP A 218 5.39 7.51 27.90
C ASP A 218 4.40 8.18 26.93
N ALA A 219 4.84 8.57 25.73
CA ALA A 219 3.99 9.20 24.71
C ALA A 219 2.85 8.28 24.24
N VAL A 220 3.09 6.96 24.27
CA VAL A 220 2.07 5.93 23.97
C VAL A 220 1.62 5.21 25.24
N LYS A 221 1.84 5.81 26.41
CA LYS A 221 1.46 5.28 27.73
C LYS A 221 1.96 3.85 27.97
N GLY A 222 3.16 3.54 27.49
CA GLY A 222 3.77 2.21 27.63
C GLY A 222 3.25 1.14 26.66
N ALA A 223 2.39 1.50 25.70
CA ALA A 223 1.84 0.54 24.74
C ALA A 223 2.91 -0.06 23.83
N THR A 224 2.85 -1.38 23.64
CA THR A 224 3.62 -2.14 22.63
C THR A 224 2.70 -2.82 21.61
N GLU A 225 1.40 -2.71 21.80
CA GLU A 225 0.34 -3.21 20.92
C GLU A 225 -0.74 -2.13 20.80
N VAL A 226 -1.32 -2.02 19.62
CA VAL A 226 -2.41 -1.09 19.29
C VAL A 226 -3.52 -1.84 18.55
N ILE A 227 -4.71 -1.26 18.50
CA ILE A 227 -5.87 -1.86 17.85
C ILE A 227 -6.25 -1.06 16.63
N GLY A 228 -6.20 -1.75 15.50
CA GLY A 228 -6.76 -1.31 14.23
C GLY A 228 -5.83 -0.46 13.38
N THR A 229 -6.26 -0.28 12.14
CA THR A 229 -5.81 0.78 11.26
C THR A 229 -7.00 1.34 10.48
N LEU A 230 -7.00 2.65 10.21
CA LEU A 230 -8.08 3.36 9.52
C LEU A 230 -7.55 4.61 8.81
N ALA A 231 -8.37 5.25 7.97
CA ALA A 231 -7.95 6.38 7.15
C ALA A 231 -6.74 6.03 6.27
N ASN A 232 -6.70 4.78 5.81
CA ASN A 232 -5.63 4.23 4.97
C ASN A 232 -5.74 4.82 3.57
N CYS A 233 -4.93 5.84 3.27
CA CYS A 233 -4.99 6.58 2.01
C CYS A 233 -4.00 6.00 1.00
N SER A 234 -2.75 6.48 1.05
CA SER A 234 -1.68 6.04 0.16
C SER A 234 -0.89 4.84 0.70
N GLY A 235 0.19 4.50 0.01
CA GLY A 235 1.07 3.43 0.42
C GLY A 235 2.32 3.28 -0.45
N GLY A 236 3.02 2.18 -0.24
CA GLY A 236 4.23 1.85 -0.99
C GLY A 236 4.61 0.39 -0.88
N VAL A 237 5.32 -0.12 -1.89
CA VAL A 237 5.94 -1.45 -1.84
C VAL A 237 7.42 -1.30 -1.51
N THR A 238 7.87 -2.03 -0.50
CA THR A 238 9.30 -2.03 -0.13
C THR A 238 10.08 -2.96 -1.06
N PRO A 239 11.40 -2.73 -1.23
CA PRO A 239 12.26 -3.63 -2.01
C PRO A 239 12.33 -5.08 -1.47
N TRP A 240 11.95 -5.29 -0.21
CA TRP A 240 11.88 -6.61 0.43
C TRP A 240 10.43 -7.15 0.50
N LYS A 241 9.57 -6.68 -0.42
CA LYS A 241 8.26 -7.29 -0.72
C LYS A 241 7.26 -7.19 0.42
N THR A 242 7.28 -6.07 1.13
CA THR A 242 6.23 -5.72 2.11
C THR A 242 5.46 -4.51 1.62
N VAL A 243 4.20 -4.39 2.02
CA VAL A 243 3.39 -3.20 1.78
C VAL A 243 3.48 -2.23 2.96
N LEU A 244 3.50 -0.95 2.66
CA LEU A 244 3.27 0.15 3.58
C LEU A 244 1.90 0.73 3.27
N THR A 245 1.07 0.88 4.30
CA THR A 245 -0.20 1.62 4.25
C THR A 245 -0.10 2.80 5.22
N CYS A 246 -0.73 3.92 4.88
CA CYS A 246 -0.57 5.18 5.60
C CYS A 246 -1.90 5.68 6.14
N GLU A 247 -1.98 5.89 7.46
CA GLU A 247 -3.10 6.58 8.10
C GLU A 247 -2.94 8.10 7.88
N GLU A 248 -3.88 8.71 7.15
CA GLU A 248 -3.82 10.16 6.84
C GLU A 248 -4.71 10.95 7.80
N ASN A 249 -6.03 10.82 7.65
CA ASN A 249 -7.02 11.65 8.32
C ASN A 249 -7.57 11.02 9.62
N PHE A 250 -6.73 10.27 10.33
CA PHE A 250 -7.12 9.51 11.52
C PHE A 250 -7.65 10.39 12.66
N GLN A 251 -7.26 11.67 12.71
CA GLN A 251 -7.71 12.65 13.71
C GLN A 251 -9.22 12.86 13.72
N TYR A 252 -9.92 12.68 12.58
CA TYR A 252 -11.36 12.89 12.49
C TYR A 252 -12.19 11.75 13.11
N TYR A 253 -11.55 10.66 13.51
CA TYR A 253 -12.20 9.50 14.14
C TYR A 253 -12.20 9.57 15.67
N TYR A 254 -11.69 10.67 16.23
CA TYR A 254 -11.69 10.94 17.67
C TYR A 254 -12.64 12.11 17.99
N GLY A 255 -13.31 12.02 19.14
CA GLY A 255 -14.20 13.07 19.63
C GLY A 255 -14.47 12.91 21.12
N GLU A 256 -14.99 13.97 21.74
CA GLU A 256 -15.42 13.95 23.14
C GLU A 256 -16.82 13.33 23.25
N SER A 257 -17.03 12.48 24.26
CA SER A 257 -18.29 11.76 24.51
C SER A 257 -19.17 12.47 25.52
#